data_AF-D3KG21-F1
#
_entry.id   AF-D3KG21-F1
#
_cell.length_a   1.000
_cell.length_b   1.000
_cell.length_c   1.000
_cell.angle_alpha   90.00
_cell.angle_beta   90.00
_cell.angle_gamma   90.00
#
_symmetry.space_group_name_H-M   'P 1'
#
loop_
_entity.id
_entity.type
_entity.pdbx_description
1 polymer ?
#
loop_
_entity_poly.entity_id
_entity_poly.type
_entity_poly.pdbx_seq_one_letter_code
_entity_poly.pdbx_strand_id
1 'polypeptide(L)'
;MDQHTSTLPLKNAIPAEVYPDLVASLTAYLLYVTGQVPVLIDPALEAAGQIPSTDRAVGRQMRQFHASLRSCRGRLAETVERLLPTLRTSRLYVTVALIFGSSIASPRRVFLLQAPIYSYASPLMTGNKPVGAGDYMRMLSREVVRLELSMDLQPYRCYPLLCEDATSAAASPPSVEKLELAALASNLNKYERRALGSSKKTVSSHTIRLLMNEDTDHGQILGVNETSLAKFRLLGSIRGFATFANESDNEGGEVV
;
A
#
# COMPACT_ATOMS: atom_id res chain seq x y z
N MET A 1 -14.01 16.63 2.07
CA MET A 1 -13.07 15.52 1.83
C MET A 1 -11.91 15.76 2.76
N ASP A 2 -11.75 14.92 3.76
CA ASP A 2 -10.70 15.11 4.76
C ASP A 2 -9.37 14.67 4.14
N GLN A 3 -8.41 15.59 4.10
CA GLN A 3 -7.08 15.34 3.57
C GLN A 3 -6.06 15.46 4.69
N HIS A 4 -5.23 14.44 4.87
CA HIS A 4 -4.10 14.50 5.79
C HIS A 4 -2.81 14.15 5.07
N THR A 5 -1.75 14.89 5.36
CA THR A 5 -0.41 14.56 4.87
C THR A 5 0.57 14.56 6.02
N SER A 6 1.25 13.44 6.21
CA SER A 6 2.32 13.27 7.18
C SER A 6 3.64 13.02 6.49
N THR A 7 4.71 13.46 7.14
CA THR A 7 6.08 13.25 6.70
C THR A 7 6.85 12.64 7.86
N LEU A 8 7.45 11.47 7.62
CA LEU A 8 8.20 10.71 8.60
C LEU A 8 9.65 10.54 8.13
N PRO A 9 10.64 10.78 9.00
CA PRO A 9 12.04 10.63 8.63
C PRO A 9 12.43 9.15 8.56
N LEU A 10 13.31 8.84 7.62
CA LEU A 10 14.00 7.56 7.48
C LEU A 10 15.51 7.79 7.49
N LYS A 11 16.22 6.88 8.13
CA LYS A 11 17.68 6.85 8.05
C LYS A 11 18.15 6.26 6.71
N ASN A 12 17.51 5.17 6.28
CA ASN A 12 17.89 4.43 5.08
C ASN A 12 16.66 4.20 4.21
N ALA A 13 16.86 3.98 2.91
CA ALA A 13 15.81 3.53 2.02
C ALA A 13 15.27 2.18 2.51
N ILE A 14 14.02 1.89 2.19
CA ILE A 14 13.42 0.59 2.48
C ILE A 14 14.08 -0.44 1.57
N PRO A 15 14.63 -1.54 2.11
CA PRO A 15 15.12 -2.63 1.29
C PRO A 15 14.01 -3.15 0.37
N ALA A 16 14.34 -3.34 -0.92
CA ALA A 16 13.39 -3.79 -1.94
C ALA A 16 12.69 -5.08 -1.53
N GLU A 17 13.41 -6.02 -0.93
CA GLU A 17 12.90 -7.29 -0.42
C GLU A 17 11.91 -7.14 0.74
N VAL A 18 11.99 -6.05 1.52
CA VAL A 18 11.11 -5.78 2.67
C VAL A 18 9.83 -5.05 2.25
N TYR A 19 9.87 -4.30 1.14
CA TYR A 19 8.77 -3.43 0.73
C TYR A 19 7.43 -4.17 0.50
N PRO A 20 7.36 -5.34 -0.17
CA PRO A 20 6.12 -6.09 -0.33
C PRO A 20 5.45 -6.48 1.00
N ASP A 21 6.25 -6.95 1.96
CA ASP A 21 5.76 -7.33 3.30
C ASP A 21 5.26 -6.11 4.08
N LEU A 22 5.95 -4.97 3.94
CA LEU A 22 5.52 -3.71 4.55
C LEU A 22 4.15 -3.25 4.04
N VAL A 23 3.96 -3.24 2.72
CA VAL A 23 2.69 -2.81 2.11
C VAL A 23 1.55 -3.76 2.46
N ALA A 24 1.80 -5.07 2.45
CA ALA A 24 0.80 -6.07 2.85
C ALA A 24 0.41 -5.91 4.33
N SER A 25 1.40 -5.71 5.21
CA SER A 25 1.19 -5.49 6.65
C SER A 25 0.45 -4.19 6.93
N LEU A 26 0.77 -3.11 6.21
CA LEU A 26 0.06 -1.84 6.30
C LEU A 26 -1.40 -2.00 5.87
N THR A 27 -1.65 -2.75 4.78
CA THR A 27 -3.02 -3.00 4.31
C THR A 27 -3.82 -3.77 5.34
N ALA A 28 -3.25 -4.83 5.92
CA ALA A 28 -3.89 -5.60 7.00
C ALA A 28 -4.18 -4.72 8.23
N TYR A 29 -3.22 -3.87 8.60
CA TYR A 29 -3.37 -2.96 9.73
C TYR A 29 -4.46 -1.91 9.50
N LEU A 30 -4.50 -1.28 8.33
CA LEU A 30 -5.53 -0.31 7.96
C LEU A 30 -6.92 -0.93 8.04
N LEU A 31 -7.09 -2.14 7.51
CA LEU A 31 -8.37 -2.84 7.56
C LEU A 31 -8.77 -3.25 8.99
N TYR A 32 -7.80 -3.57 9.83
CA TYR A 32 -8.05 -3.83 11.24
C TYR A 32 -8.52 -2.57 11.98
N VAL A 33 -7.79 -1.44 11.86
CA VAL A 33 -8.13 -0.21 12.60
C VAL A 33 -9.40 0.48 12.09
N THR A 34 -9.85 0.19 10.86
CA THR A 34 -11.14 0.67 10.35
C THR A 34 -12.29 -0.30 10.60
N GLY A 35 -12.04 -1.41 11.31
CA GLY A 35 -13.07 -2.39 11.66
C GLY A 35 -13.51 -3.30 10.52
N GLN A 36 -12.81 -3.29 9.39
CA GLN A 36 -13.09 -4.18 8.25
C GLN A 36 -12.68 -5.62 8.54
N VAL A 37 -11.74 -5.83 9.46
CA VAL A 37 -11.28 -7.15 9.92
C VAL A 37 -11.29 -7.17 11.45
N PRO A 38 -11.88 -8.18 12.10
CA PRO A 38 -11.98 -8.25 13.56
C PRO A 38 -10.65 -8.59 14.26
N VAL A 39 -9.65 -9.11 13.53
CA VAL A 39 -8.35 -9.51 14.07
C VAL A 39 -7.24 -9.04 13.14
N LEU A 40 -6.15 -8.53 13.73
CA LEU A 40 -4.96 -8.18 12.97
C LEU A 40 -4.26 -9.47 12.48
N ILE A 41 -4.06 -9.55 11.18
CA ILE A 41 -3.41 -10.71 10.53
C ILE A 41 -2.05 -10.29 10.00
N ASP A 42 -1.04 -11.08 10.32
CA ASP A 42 0.29 -10.99 9.73
C ASP A 42 0.34 -11.80 8.42
N PRO A 43 0.55 -11.14 7.27
CA PRO A 43 0.62 -11.83 5.97
C PRO A 43 1.84 -12.74 5.81
N ALA A 44 2.89 -12.53 6.63
CA ALA A 44 4.11 -13.34 6.59
C ALA A 44 3.95 -14.70 7.29
N LEU A 45 3.05 -14.80 8.29
CA LEU A 45 2.84 -16.01 9.08
C LEU A 45 1.80 -16.94 8.45
N GLU A 46 1.78 -18.21 8.87
CA GLU A 46 0.78 -19.19 8.44
C GLU A 46 -0.62 -18.86 8.97
N ALA A 47 -1.64 -19.12 8.12
CA ALA A 47 -3.04 -18.82 8.45
C ALA A 47 -3.52 -19.62 9.67
N ALA A 48 -3.09 -20.89 9.74
CA ALA A 48 -3.53 -21.84 10.77
C ALA A 48 -3.16 -21.41 12.20
N GLY A 49 -2.12 -20.60 12.37
CA GLY A 49 -1.68 -20.10 13.68
C GLY A 49 -2.34 -18.78 14.12
N GLN A 50 -3.10 -18.14 13.23
CA GLN A 50 -3.59 -16.76 13.44
C GLN A 50 -5.12 -16.65 13.49
N ILE A 51 -5.81 -17.70 13.05
CA ILE A 51 -7.26 -17.68 12.87
C ILE A 51 -7.89 -18.47 14.01
N PRO A 52 -8.64 -17.82 14.92
CA PRO A 52 -9.36 -18.51 15.97
C PRO A 52 -10.25 -19.62 15.39
N SER A 53 -10.31 -20.77 16.06
CA SER A 53 -11.16 -21.89 15.63
C SER A 53 -12.65 -21.64 15.86
N THR A 54 -12.99 -20.54 16.53
CA THR A 54 -14.35 -20.15 16.86
C THR A 54 -15.02 -19.45 15.68
N ASP A 55 -16.20 -19.98 15.31
CA ASP A 55 -16.98 -19.63 14.11
C ASP A 55 -16.37 -20.05 12.76
N ARG A 56 -16.99 -21.07 12.14
CA ARG A 56 -16.57 -21.64 10.84
C ARG A 56 -16.75 -20.65 9.68
N ALA A 57 -17.66 -19.69 9.76
CA ALA A 57 -17.89 -18.70 8.71
C ALA A 57 -16.80 -17.62 8.78
N VAL A 58 -16.58 -17.06 9.96
CA VAL A 58 -15.50 -16.09 10.23
C VAL A 58 -14.15 -16.70 9.88
N GLY A 59 -13.87 -17.93 10.34
CA GLY A 59 -12.61 -18.62 10.03
C GLY A 59 -12.39 -18.88 8.53
N ARG A 60 -13.45 -19.14 7.75
CA ARG A 60 -13.35 -19.27 6.28
C ARG A 60 -12.99 -17.92 5.64
N GLN A 61 -13.67 -16.85 6.05
CA GLN A 61 -13.38 -15.51 5.54
C GLN A 61 -11.97 -15.03 5.93
N MET A 62 -11.50 -15.33 7.14
CA MET A 62 -10.11 -15.06 7.56
C MET A 62 -9.08 -15.75 6.68
N ARG A 63 -9.31 -17.02 6.34
CA ARG A 63 -8.41 -17.77 5.43
C ARG A 63 -8.41 -17.16 4.04
N GLN A 64 -9.58 -16.76 3.51
CA GLN A 64 -9.69 -16.14 2.20
C GLN A 64 -9.02 -14.75 2.17
N PHE A 65 -9.19 -13.96 3.22
CA PHE A 65 -8.52 -12.67 3.37
C PHE A 65 -7.00 -12.83 3.48
N HIS A 66 -6.51 -13.76 4.29
CA HIS A 66 -5.09 -14.05 4.41
C HIS A 66 -4.48 -14.53 3.08
N ALA A 67 -5.17 -15.43 2.36
CA ALA A 67 -4.76 -15.85 1.02
C ALA A 67 -4.72 -14.66 0.04
N SER A 68 -5.67 -13.73 0.14
CA SER A 68 -5.70 -12.52 -0.67
C SER A 68 -4.53 -11.58 -0.35
N LEU A 69 -4.21 -11.39 0.93
CA LEU A 69 -3.03 -10.62 1.36
C LEU A 69 -1.74 -11.27 0.85
N ARG A 70 -1.61 -12.60 0.92
CA ARG A 70 -0.46 -13.33 0.37
C ARG A 70 -0.35 -13.18 -1.14
N SER A 71 -1.47 -13.26 -1.86
CA SER A 71 -1.49 -13.02 -3.31
C SER A 71 -1.10 -11.58 -3.66
N CYS A 72 -1.61 -10.61 -2.89
CA CYS A 72 -1.24 -9.20 -3.00
C CYS A 72 0.28 -9.03 -2.79
N ARG A 73 0.82 -9.57 -1.70
CA ARG A 73 2.25 -9.60 -1.42
C ARG A 73 3.05 -10.21 -2.58
N GLY A 74 2.61 -11.35 -3.12
CA GLY A 74 3.27 -12.00 -4.26
C GLY A 74 3.35 -11.08 -5.49
N ARG A 75 2.24 -10.44 -5.84
CA ARG A 75 2.21 -9.48 -6.98
C ARG A 75 3.05 -8.23 -6.73
N LEU A 76 3.09 -7.75 -5.48
CA LEU A 76 3.98 -6.66 -5.08
C LEU A 76 5.44 -7.07 -5.25
N ALA A 77 5.80 -8.28 -4.80
CA ALA A 77 7.14 -8.83 -4.94
C ALA A 77 7.54 -8.99 -6.41
N GLU A 78 6.67 -9.54 -7.26
CA GLU A 78 6.90 -9.62 -8.72
C GLU A 78 7.11 -8.23 -9.35
N THR A 79 6.36 -7.23 -8.90
CA THR A 79 6.50 -5.86 -9.40
C THR A 79 7.84 -5.27 -8.97
N VAL A 80 8.23 -5.44 -7.71
CA VAL A 80 9.53 -4.99 -7.18
C VAL A 80 10.69 -5.73 -7.85
N GLU A 81 10.54 -7.03 -8.12
CA GLU A 81 11.54 -7.85 -8.80
C GLU A 81 11.88 -7.29 -10.18
N ARG A 82 10.87 -6.85 -10.94
CA ARG A 82 11.05 -6.17 -12.23
C ARG A 82 11.79 -4.83 -12.12
N LEU A 83 11.75 -4.19 -10.94
CA LEU A 83 12.44 -2.93 -10.68
C LEU A 83 13.88 -3.15 -10.18
N LEU A 84 14.28 -4.37 -9.82
CA LEU A 84 15.61 -4.67 -9.27
C LEU A 84 16.77 -4.13 -10.11
N PRO A 85 16.77 -4.21 -11.46
CA PRO A 85 17.86 -3.64 -12.25
C PRO A 85 18.11 -2.16 -11.96
N THR A 86 17.03 -1.38 -11.80
CA THR A 86 17.07 0.04 -11.48
C THR A 86 17.37 0.27 -9.98
N LEU A 87 16.77 -0.53 -9.10
CA LEU A 87 16.93 -0.42 -7.65
C LEU A 87 18.34 -0.79 -7.17
N ARG A 88 19.12 -1.53 -7.98
CA ARG A 88 20.52 -1.86 -7.70
C ARG A 88 21.48 -0.72 -8.03
N THR A 89 21.09 0.19 -8.91
CA THR A 89 21.94 1.31 -9.36
C THR A 89 21.48 2.65 -8.81
N SER A 90 20.22 2.76 -8.39
CA SER A 90 19.61 3.99 -7.92
C SER A 90 18.50 3.72 -6.91
N ARG A 91 18.25 4.69 -6.05
CA ARG A 91 17.07 4.70 -5.18
C ARG A 91 15.85 5.21 -5.98
N LEU A 92 14.71 4.53 -5.84
CA LEU A 92 13.45 4.95 -6.44
C LEU A 92 12.46 5.36 -5.35
N TYR A 93 11.74 6.46 -5.56
CA TYR A 93 10.57 6.80 -4.75
C TYR A 93 9.33 6.15 -5.36
N VAL A 94 8.73 5.23 -4.62
CA VAL A 94 7.54 4.51 -5.03
C VAL A 94 6.38 4.91 -4.14
N THR A 95 5.30 5.31 -4.78
CA THR A 95 4.01 5.54 -4.14
C THR A 95 3.14 4.30 -4.33
N VAL A 96 2.71 3.68 -3.24
CA VAL A 96 1.59 2.74 -3.28
C VAL A 96 0.31 3.44 -2.86
N ALA A 97 -0.69 3.41 -3.73
CA ALA A 97 -2.04 3.85 -3.44
C ALA A 97 -2.91 2.66 -3.04
N LEU A 98 -3.34 2.64 -1.79
CA LEU A 98 -4.29 1.68 -1.24
C LEU A 98 -5.68 2.32 -1.28
N ILE A 99 -6.48 1.89 -2.24
CA ILE A 99 -7.82 2.42 -2.46
C ILE A 99 -8.84 1.48 -1.82
N PHE A 100 -9.56 1.97 -0.82
CA PHE A 100 -10.62 1.23 -0.14
C PHE A 100 -11.98 1.73 -0.60
N GLY A 101 -12.81 0.85 -1.14
CA GLY A 101 -14.19 1.14 -1.51
C GLY A 101 -14.90 -0.07 -2.09
N SER A 102 -16.16 0.10 -2.50
CA SER A 102 -16.90 -0.95 -3.23
C SER A 102 -16.27 -1.29 -4.58
N SER A 103 -15.58 -0.31 -5.16
CA SER A 103 -14.76 -0.44 -6.35
C SER A 103 -13.65 0.61 -6.35
N ILE A 104 -12.61 0.40 -7.17
CA ILE A 104 -11.61 1.44 -7.48
C ILE A 104 -12.26 2.74 -7.99
N ALA A 105 -13.46 2.60 -8.56
CA ALA A 105 -14.30 3.63 -9.13
C ALA A 105 -15.15 4.41 -8.10
N SER A 106 -15.35 3.84 -6.92
CA SER A 106 -16.10 4.48 -5.85
C SER A 106 -15.28 4.40 -4.57
N PRO A 107 -14.09 5.05 -4.56
CA PRO A 107 -13.24 5.05 -3.39
C PRO A 107 -13.96 5.72 -2.23
N ARG A 108 -13.90 5.10 -1.05
CA ARG A 108 -14.29 5.72 0.21
C ARG A 108 -13.08 6.35 0.87
N ARG A 109 -11.96 5.62 0.85
CA ARG A 109 -10.69 6.06 1.41
C ARG A 109 -9.56 5.77 0.47
N VAL A 110 -8.63 6.72 0.38
CA VAL A 110 -7.37 6.53 -0.34
C VAL A 110 -6.24 6.75 0.63
N PHE A 111 -5.40 5.73 0.79
CA PHE A 111 -4.18 5.82 1.58
C PHE A 111 -2.97 5.72 0.68
N LEU A 112 -2.07 6.69 0.78
CA LEU A 112 -0.89 6.80 -0.05
C LEU A 112 0.34 6.64 0.83
N LEU A 113 1.13 5.60 0.58
CA LEU A 113 2.44 5.45 1.19
C LEU A 113 3.49 5.76 0.13
N GLN A 114 4.20 6.86 0.31
CA GLN A 114 5.34 7.23 -0.53
C GLN A 114 6.61 6.83 0.21
N ALA A 115 7.42 5.96 -0.38
CA ALA A 115 8.63 5.47 0.25
C ALA A 115 9.81 5.37 -0.72
N PRO A 116 11.03 5.71 -0.29
CA PRO A 116 12.24 5.40 -1.00
C PRO A 116 12.53 3.90 -0.87
N ILE A 117 12.77 3.24 -1.99
CA ILE A 117 13.14 1.83 -2.07
C ILE A 117 14.53 1.72 -2.69
N TYR A 118 15.33 0.77 -2.21
CA TYR A 118 16.66 0.46 -2.74
C TYR A 118 16.98 -1.03 -2.61
N SER A 119 17.74 -1.59 -3.56
CA SER A 119 18.23 -2.97 -3.50
C SER A 119 19.65 -2.97 -2.95
N TYR A 120 19.80 -3.37 -1.68
CA TYR A 120 21.11 -3.48 -1.06
C TYR A 120 21.88 -4.73 -1.52
N ALA A 121 23.21 -4.65 -1.56
CA ALA A 121 24.07 -5.80 -1.88
C ALA A 121 24.14 -6.82 -0.73
N SER A 122 23.92 -6.37 0.50
CA SER A 122 23.80 -7.19 1.71
C SER A 122 22.58 -6.72 2.51
N PRO A 123 21.95 -7.61 3.32
CA PRO A 123 20.80 -7.23 4.13
C PRO A 123 21.11 -6.02 5.00
N LEU A 124 20.24 -5.02 4.97
CA LEU A 124 20.38 -3.85 5.82
C LEU A 124 20.21 -4.26 7.28
N MET A 125 21.20 -3.96 8.14
CA MET A 125 21.21 -4.37 9.53
C MET A 125 20.80 -3.22 10.46
N THR A 126 20.06 -3.54 11.52
CA THR A 126 19.82 -2.65 12.67
C THR A 126 20.23 -3.37 13.95
N GLY A 127 21.38 -2.98 14.50
CA GLY A 127 22.04 -3.78 15.53
C GLY A 127 22.46 -5.13 14.94
N ASN A 128 22.09 -6.22 15.62
CA ASN A 128 22.49 -7.57 15.24
C ASN A 128 21.45 -8.33 14.40
N LYS A 129 20.37 -7.67 13.95
CA LYS A 129 19.32 -8.29 13.14
C LYS A 129 19.13 -7.56 11.80
N PRO A 130 18.75 -8.29 10.73
CA PRO A 130 18.26 -7.67 9.51
C PRO A 130 17.03 -6.81 9.79
N VAL A 131 16.92 -5.69 9.08
CA VAL A 131 15.73 -4.84 9.09
C VAL A 131 14.56 -5.60 8.48
N GLY A 132 13.40 -5.57 9.13
CA GLY A 132 12.17 -6.18 8.62
C GLY A 132 11.01 -5.19 8.50
N ALA A 133 9.91 -5.64 7.88
CA ALA A 133 8.70 -4.83 7.71
C ALA A 133 8.14 -4.31 9.05
N GLY A 134 8.28 -5.11 10.12
CA GLY A 134 7.86 -4.75 11.48
C GLY A 134 8.54 -3.49 12.03
N ASP A 135 9.80 -3.22 11.64
CA ASP A 135 10.54 -2.05 12.11
C ASP A 135 9.93 -0.75 11.53
N TYR A 136 9.50 -0.78 10.26
CA TYR A 136 8.78 0.32 9.61
C TYR A 136 7.32 0.41 10.07
N MET A 137 6.65 -0.73 10.25
CA MET A 137 5.26 -0.77 10.72
C MET A 137 5.07 -0.15 12.10
N ARG A 138 6.08 -0.20 12.98
CA ARG A 138 6.03 0.49 14.29
C ARG A 138 5.89 2.00 14.15
N MET A 139 6.51 2.59 13.13
CA MET A 139 6.44 4.01 12.83
C MET A 139 5.12 4.34 12.13
N LEU A 140 4.75 3.57 11.11
CA LEU A 140 3.51 3.76 10.36
C LEU A 140 2.26 3.58 11.22
N SER A 141 2.23 2.60 12.13
CA SER A 141 1.06 2.34 12.97
C SER A 141 0.76 3.50 13.91
N ARG A 142 1.79 4.10 14.52
CA ARG A 142 1.66 5.31 15.33
C ARG A 142 1.07 6.47 14.53
N GLU A 143 1.52 6.62 13.30
CA GLU A 143 1.01 7.68 12.43
C GLU A 143 -0.42 7.41 11.99
N VAL A 144 -0.76 6.17 11.63
CA VAL A 144 -2.13 5.76 11.30
C VAL A 144 -3.09 6.00 12.47
N VAL A 145 -2.68 5.71 13.70
CA VAL A 145 -3.50 5.99 14.90
C VAL A 145 -3.76 7.48 15.06
N ARG A 146 -2.79 8.35 14.78
CA ARG A 146 -2.97 9.82 14.82
C ARG A 146 -3.94 10.36 13.77
N LEU A 147 -4.22 9.60 12.71
CA LEU A 147 -5.20 9.98 11.70
C LEU A 147 -6.65 9.86 12.20
N GLU A 148 -6.87 9.23 13.37
CA GLU A 148 -8.20 9.05 13.97
C GLU A 148 -9.24 8.53 12.97
N LEU A 149 -8.81 7.50 12.22
CA LEU A 149 -9.56 6.90 11.15
C LEU A 149 -10.95 6.42 11.62
N SER A 150 -12.01 6.90 10.96
CA SER A 150 -13.37 6.44 11.24
C SER A 150 -13.56 4.97 10.91
N MET A 151 -14.43 4.29 11.66
CA MET A 151 -14.89 2.95 11.35
C MET A 151 -15.66 2.94 10.03
N ASP A 152 -15.41 1.92 9.21
CA ASP A 152 -16.07 1.76 7.92
C ASP A 152 -17.35 0.92 8.09
N LEU A 153 -18.51 1.49 7.72
CA LEU A 153 -19.83 0.85 7.89
C LEU A 153 -20.12 -0.29 6.90
N GLN A 154 -19.33 -0.41 5.84
CA GLN A 154 -19.50 -1.42 4.80
C GLN A 154 -18.18 -2.10 4.52
N PRO A 155 -18.20 -3.40 4.17
CA PRO A 155 -17.03 -4.10 3.70
C PRO A 155 -16.58 -3.56 2.34
N TYR A 156 -15.30 -3.27 2.23
CA TYR A 156 -14.69 -2.73 1.02
C TYR A 156 -13.69 -3.69 0.41
N ARG A 157 -13.37 -3.47 -0.87
CA ARG A 157 -12.22 -4.09 -1.51
C ARG A 157 -11.05 -3.12 -1.40
N CYS A 158 -9.85 -3.67 -1.22
CA CYS A 158 -8.61 -2.90 -1.34
C CYS A 158 -8.06 -3.07 -2.76
N TYR A 159 -7.77 -1.96 -3.44
CA TYR A 159 -7.16 -1.92 -4.78
C TYR A 159 -5.78 -1.25 -4.69
N PRO A 160 -4.69 -2.02 -4.48
CA PRO A 160 -3.34 -1.49 -4.51
C PRO A 160 -2.92 -1.09 -5.93
N LEU A 161 -2.41 0.13 -6.07
CA LEU A 161 -1.76 0.63 -7.29
C LEU A 161 -0.34 1.08 -6.95
N LEU A 162 0.65 0.63 -7.71
CA LEU A 162 2.05 0.98 -7.52
C LEU A 162 2.46 1.96 -8.58
N CYS A 163 3.02 3.07 -8.13
CA CYS A 163 3.32 4.22 -8.97
C CYS A 163 4.76 4.66 -8.70
N GLU A 164 5.53 4.86 -9.76
CA GLU A 164 6.79 5.59 -9.68
C GLU A 164 6.47 7.06 -9.49
N ASP A 165 7.04 7.69 -8.48
CA ASP A 165 6.84 9.11 -8.20
C ASP A 165 7.90 9.95 -8.95
N ALA A 166 7.49 11.12 -9.43
CA ALA A 166 8.32 12.04 -10.20
C ALA A 166 9.30 12.85 -9.32
N THR A 167 9.45 12.54 -8.03
CA THR A 167 10.08 13.46 -7.08
C THR A 167 11.57 13.20 -6.89
N SER A 168 12.38 14.05 -7.52
CA SER A 168 13.57 14.61 -6.87
C SER A 168 13.09 15.68 -5.90
N ALA A 169 13.85 15.85 -4.82
CA ALA A 169 13.69 16.92 -3.84
C ALA A 169 12.40 16.85 -3.00
N ALA A 170 12.55 16.24 -1.83
CA ALA A 170 12.46 16.86 -0.48
C ALA A 170 11.71 18.20 -0.22
N ALA A 171 11.18 18.96 -1.18
CA ALA A 171 10.86 20.37 -0.97
C ALA A 171 9.38 20.77 -1.11
N SER A 172 8.46 19.92 -1.61
CA SER A 172 7.05 20.32 -1.65
C SER A 172 6.06 19.17 -1.43
N PRO A 173 4.94 19.40 -0.70
CA PRO A 173 3.81 18.50 -0.72
C PRO A 173 3.31 18.28 -2.14
N PRO A 174 3.20 17.03 -2.64
CA PRO A 174 2.28 16.81 -3.73
C PRO A 174 0.90 17.24 -3.20
N SER A 175 0.28 18.24 -3.81
CA SER A 175 -1.12 18.54 -3.50
C SER A 175 -1.90 17.25 -3.76
N VAL A 176 -2.70 16.76 -2.83
CA VAL A 176 -3.50 15.54 -3.00
C VAL A 176 -4.44 15.68 -4.21
N GLU A 177 -4.83 16.90 -4.57
CA GLU A 177 -5.54 17.23 -5.83
C GLU A 177 -4.71 17.00 -7.12
N LYS A 178 -3.38 16.89 -6.98
CA LYS A 178 -2.39 16.56 -8.03
C LYS A 178 -1.49 15.37 -7.67
N LEU A 179 -1.87 14.50 -6.73
CA LEU A 179 -1.62 13.11 -7.08
C LEU A 179 -2.51 12.92 -8.28
N GLU A 180 -1.90 12.91 -9.45
CA GLU A 180 -2.59 12.72 -10.72
C GLU A 180 -3.18 11.31 -10.72
N LEU A 181 -4.17 11.03 -9.86
CA LEU A 181 -5.08 9.91 -10.00
C LEU A 181 -5.70 9.95 -11.40
N ALA A 182 -5.77 11.14 -12.02
CA ALA A 182 -6.02 11.40 -13.44
C ALA A 182 -4.93 10.85 -14.41
N ALA A 183 -3.64 10.94 -14.08
CA ALA A 183 -2.55 10.32 -14.86
C ALA A 183 -2.43 8.82 -14.59
N LEU A 184 -2.68 8.37 -13.36
CA LEU A 184 -2.90 6.94 -13.07
C LEU A 184 -4.12 6.43 -13.83
N ALA A 185 -5.14 7.28 -14.01
CA ALA A 185 -6.29 7.01 -14.84
C ALA A 185 -5.88 6.59 -16.25
N SER A 186 -4.91 7.23 -16.92
CA SER A 186 -4.58 6.86 -18.32
C SER A 186 -4.15 5.39 -18.47
N ASN A 187 -3.59 4.79 -17.42
CA ASN A 187 -3.18 3.38 -17.37
C ASN A 187 -4.28 2.45 -16.81
N LEU A 188 -5.36 3.02 -16.30
CA LEU A 188 -6.55 2.32 -15.87
C LEU A 188 -7.54 2.19 -17.04
N ASN A 189 -8.38 1.16 -16.99
CA ASN A 189 -9.36 0.98 -18.05
C ASN A 189 -10.37 2.15 -18.06
N LYS A 190 -11.08 2.33 -19.18
CA LYS A 190 -12.01 3.48 -19.39
C LYS A 190 -13.03 3.65 -18.25
N TYR A 191 -13.44 2.56 -17.59
CA TYR A 191 -14.42 2.58 -16.51
C TYR A 191 -13.81 3.05 -15.18
N GLU A 192 -12.61 2.57 -14.87
CA GLU A 192 -11.84 2.97 -13.68
C GLU A 192 -11.45 4.46 -13.74
N ARG A 193 -11.10 4.95 -14.94
CA ARG A 193 -10.80 6.37 -15.19
C ARG A 193 -11.91 7.33 -14.84
N ARG A 194 -13.10 7.05 -15.36
CA ARG A 194 -14.29 7.91 -15.17
C ARG A 194 -14.62 8.08 -13.70
N ALA A 195 -14.21 7.12 -12.90
CA ALA A 195 -14.68 6.98 -11.56
C ALA A 195 -13.66 7.49 -10.53
N LEU A 196 -12.36 7.42 -10.84
CA LEU A 196 -11.31 8.20 -10.15
C LEU A 196 -11.36 9.70 -10.48
N GLY A 197 -11.82 10.08 -11.67
CA GLY A 197 -12.00 11.50 -12.06
C GLY A 197 -13.19 12.21 -11.39
N SER A 198 -14.03 11.47 -10.65
CA SER A 198 -15.17 12.00 -9.91
C SER A 198 -14.80 12.17 -8.43
N SER A 199 -14.18 13.30 -8.08
CA SER A 199 -13.83 13.66 -6.69
C SER A 199 -15.02 13.72 -5.72
N LYS A 200 -16.26 13.66 -6.23
CA LYS A 200 -17.51 13.71 -5.45
C LYS A 200 -17.74 12.52 -4.50
N LYS A 201 -16.96 11.42 -4.61
CA LYS A 201 -17.23 10.17 -3.88
C LYS A 201 -16.19 9.80 -2.81
N THR A 202 -14.96 10.33 -2.91
CA THR A 202 -13.91 10.06 -1.93
C THR A 202 -14.22 10.78 -0.62
N VAL A 203 -14.35 10.02 0.46
CA VAL A 203 -14.68 10.57 1.78
C VAL A 203 -13.42 11.14 2.43
N SER A 204 -12.32 10.37 2.43
CA SER A 204 -11.04 10.80 2.99
C SER A 204 -9.82 10.33 2.19
N SER A 205 -8.74 11.12 2.27
CA SER A 205 -7.45 10.82 1.65
C SER A 205 -6.31 11.11 2.63
N HIS A 206 -5.40 10.15 2.78
CA HIS A 206 -4.28 10.25 3.69
C HIS A 206 -2.99 9.90 2.97
N THR A 207 -1.97 10.75 3.11
CA THR A 207 -0.66 10.54 2.54
C THR A 207 0.36 10.46 3.67
N ILE A 208 1.13 9.37 3.71
CA ILE A 208 2.33 9.26 4.55
C ILE A 208 3.55 9.23 3.64
N ARG A 209 4.44 10.17 3.86
CA ARG A 209 5.68 10.33 3.11
C ARG A 209 6.85 9.93 3.98
N LEU A 210 7.63 8.97 3.51
CA LEU A 210 8.86 8.59 4.17
C LEU A 210 10.00 9.33 3.47
N LEU A 211 10.70 10.21 4.20
CA LEU A 211 11.81 10.99 3.66
C LEU A 211 13.12 10.54 4.26
N MET A 212 14.11 10.26 3.42
CA MET A 212 15.45 10.01 3.93
C MET A 212 16.09 11.31 4.40
N ASN A 213 16.64 11.32 5.62
CA ASN A 213 17.51 12.40 6.06
C ASN A 213 18.81 12.31 5.26
N GLU A 214 19.14 13.34 4.49
CA GLU A 214 20.35 13.36 3.64
C GLU A 214 21.66 13.41 4.44
N ASP A 215 21.60 13.66 5.74
CA ASP A 215 22.75 13.69 6.68
C ASP A 215 23.30 12.31 7.09
N THR A 216 22.90 11.22 6.42
CA THR A 216 23.44 9.91 6.78
C THR A 216 24.81 9.65 6.16
N ASP A 217 25.83 9.85 7.00
CA ASP A 217 27.28 9.59 6.91
C ASP A 217 27.73 8.18 6.39
N HIS A 218 26.83 7.39 5.82
CA HIS A 218 27.21 6.18 5.10
C HIS A 218 27.59 6.63 3.69
N GLY A 219 28.90 6.74 3.40
CA GLY A 219 29.51 7.28 2.17
C GLY A 219 29.10 6.70 0.81
N GLN A 220 27.84 6.26 0.64
CA GLN A 220 27.14 6.05 -0.60
C GLN A 220 26.20 7.22 -0.84
N ILE A 221 26.67 8.23 -1.57
CA ILE A 221 25.78 9.21 -2.20
C ILE A 221 25.04 8.44 -3.31
N LEU A 222 23.89 7.86 -2.97
CA LEU A 222 23.05 7.18 -3.94
C LEU A 222 22.37 8.24 -4.81
N GLY A 223 22.73 8.27 -6.09
CA GLY A 223 22.07 9.11 -7.08
C GLY A 223 20.57 8.82 -7.10
N VAL A 224 19.77 9.88 -7.00
CA VAL A 224 18.34 9.80 -7.36
C VAL A 224 18.29 9.68 -8.87
N ASN A 225 17.53 8.71 -9.40
CA ASN A 225 17.42 8.58 -10.84
C ASN A 225 16.67 9.78 -11.43
N GLU A 226 17.40 10.71 -12.05
CA GLU A 226 16.83 11.92 -12.66
C GLU A 226 15.90 11.60 -13.86
N THR A 227 16.02 10.43 -14.48
CA THR A 227 15.08 9.99 -15.53
C THR A 227 13.71 9.56 -14.99
N SER A 228 13.59 9.34 -13.67
CA SER A 228 12.31 9.13 -12.97
C SER A 228 11.49 10.42 -12.82
N LEU A 229 12.09 11.59 -13.04
CA LEU A 229 11.50 12.90 -12.73
C LEU A 229 10.40 13.36 -13.68
N ALA A 230 10.26 12.71 -14.83
CA ALA A 230 9.45 13.26 -15.90
C ALA A 230 8.00 12.75 -15.93
N LYS A 231 7.67 11.57 -15.38
CA LYS A 231 6.34 10.96 -15.52
C LYS A 231 5.98 10.02 -14.37
N PHE A 232 4.83 10.26 -13.72
CA PHE A 232 4.17 9.26 -12.89
C PHE A 232 3.87 8.02 -13.74
N ARG A 233 4.52 6.90 -13.43
CA ARG A 233 4.36 5.63 -14.16
C ARG A 233 3.63 4.61 -13.30
N LEU A 234 2.56 4.02 -13.82
CA LEU A 234 1.97 2.84 -13.18
C LEU A 234 2.93 1.67 -13.33
N LEU A 235 3.46 1.20 -12.21
CA LEU A 235 4.38 0.06 -12.11
C LEU A 235 3.61 -1.26 -12.01
N GLY A 236 2.43 -1.24 -11.39
CA GLY A 236 1.57 -2.41 -11.27
C GLY A 236 0.20 -2.06 -10.71
N SER A 237 -0.79 -2.91 -11.02
CA SER A 237 -2.11 -2.88 -10.40
C SER A 237 -2.50 -4.26 -9.90
N ILE A 238 -3.14 -4.30 -8.73
CA ILE A 238 -3.66 -5.52 -8.14
C ILE A 238 -5.17 -5.45 -8.16
N ARG A 239 -5.82 -6.46 -8.77
CA ARG A 239 -7.28 -6.57 -8.80
C ARG A 239 -7.78 -6.56 -7.35
N GLY A 240 -8.78 -5.73 -7.07
CA GLY A 240 -9.18 -5.50 -5.69
C GLY A 240 -9.62 -6.78 -5.00
N PHE A 241 -9.07 -6.99 -3.80
CA PHE A 241 -9.37 -8.16 -2.99
C PHE A 241 -10.32 -7.81 -1.85
N ALA A 242 -11.20 -8.76 -1.53
CA ALA A 242 -12.33 -8.54 -0.63
C ALA A 242 -11.88 -8.48 0.84
N THR A 243 -12.52 -7.59 1.58
CA THR A 243 -12.46 -7.53 3.04
C THR A 243 -13.89 -7.79 3.52
N PHE A 244 -14.06 -8.87 4.26
CA PHE A 244 -15.26 -9.32 5.00
C PHE A 244 -16.65 -8.78 4.59
N ALA A 245 -17.07 -8.90 3.34
CA ALA A 245 -18.34 -9.54 2.98
C ALA A 245 -18.48 -9.78 1.47
N ASN A 246 -18.89 -11.01 1.18
CA ASN A 246 -19.66 -11.56 0.07
C ASN A 246 -19.35 -11.14 -1.38
N GLU A 247 -18.73 -12.10 -2.07
CA GLU A 247 -19.27 -12.63 -3.32
C GLU A 247 -20.69 -13.20 -3.06
N SER A 248 -21.70 -12.34 -3.00
CA SER A 248 -23.07 -12.73 -3.34
C SER A 248 -23.35 -12.06 -4.67
N ASP A 249 -23.13 -12.82 -5.75
CA ASP A 249 -24.00 -12.90 -6.93
C ASP A 249 -23.25 -13.63 -8.07
N ASN A 250 -23.32 -14.97 -8.05
CA ASN A 250 -23.97 -15.76 -9.12
C ASN A 250 -23.57 -17.23 -9.04
N GLU A 251 -24.48 -18.11 -8.59
CA GLU A 251 -25.16 -19.10 -9.46
C GLU A 251 -26.14 -19.99 -8.69
N GLY A 252 -27.37 -20.10 -9.23
CA GLY A 252 -28.48 -20.93 -8.78
C GLY A 252 -29.66 -20.08 -8.30
N GLY A 253 -30.54 -19.54 -9.14
CA GLY A 253 -31.25 -20.18 -10.24
C GLY A 253 -32.75 -20.13 -9.90
N GLU A 254 -33.53 -19.41 -10.69
CA GLU A 254 -35.00 -19.42 -10.63
C GLU A 254 -35.52 -20.86 -10.60
N VAL A 255 -36.33 -21.22 -9.58
CA VAL A 255 -37.49 -22.11 -9.78
C VAL A 255 -38.55 -21.81 -8.71
N VAL A 256 -39.63 -21.14 -9.16
CA VAL A 256 -41.01 -21.05 -8.61
C VAL A 256 -41.22 -20.42 -7.23
#